data_AF-A0AAP3EWG6-F1
#
_entry.id   AF-A0AAP3EWG6-F1
#
_cell.length_a   1.000
_cell.length_b   1.000
_cell.length_c   1.000
_cell.angle_alpha   90.00
_cell.angle_beta   90.00
_cell.angle_gamma   90.00
#
_symmetry.space_group_name_H-M   'P 1'
#
loop_
_entity.id
_entity.type
_entity.pdbx_description
1 polymer ?
#
loop_
_entity_poly.entity_id
_entity_poly.type
_entity_poly.pdbx_seq_one_letter_code
_entity_poly.pdbx_strand_id
1 'polypeptide(L)'
;MILAINTDSFGLYFGIVILLAGIALRYWINRRRFYRRNAAGIEGFSSYEKAVIVRILEKFGKLIAWAFILLGLLMSIASYRSINKETDKKEPERIEQKNNK
;
A
#
# COMPACT_ATOMS: atom_id res chain seq x y z
N MET A 1 -23.95 -15.85 8.05
CA MET A 1 -23.18 -14.74 8.69
C MET A 1 -21.95 -14.28 7.88
N ILE A 2 -21.77 -14.72 6.62
CA ILE A 2 -20.61 -14.35 5.77
C ILE A 2 -21.00 -13.35 4.64
N LEU A 3 -22.25 -12.87 4.59
CA LEU A 3 -22.78 -12.18 3.41
C LEU A 3 -22.94 -10.65 3.53
N ALA A 4 -22.23 -10.00 4.45
CA ALA A 4 -22.28 -8.54 4.62
C ALA A 4 -20.91 -7.88 4.51
N ILE A 5 -20.04 -8.40 3.64
CA ILE A 5 -18.91 -7.60 3.15
C ILE A 5 -19.51 -6.65 2.11
N ASN A 6 -19.99 -5.50 2.57
CA ASN A 6 -20.43 -4.41 1.69
C ASN A 6 -19.31 -4.13 0.68
N THR A 7 -19.67 -4.09 -0.61
CA THR A 7 -18.79 -3.80 -1.75
C THR A 7 -17.96 -2.54 -1.54
N ASP A 8 -18.51 -1.60 -0.77
CA ASP A 8 -17.94 -0.29 -0.49
C ASP A 8 -16.79 -0.39 0.54
N SER A 9 -16.89 -1.35 1.47
CA SER A 9 -15.85 -1.64 2.45
C SER A 9 -14.75 -2.52 1.87
N PHE A 10 -15.06 -3.35 0.89
CA PHE A 10 -14.10 -4.24 0.23
C PHE A 10 -12.91 -3.46 -0.36
N GLY A 11 -13.16 -2.30 -0.98
CA GLY A 11 -12.10 -1.43 -1.53
C GLY A 11 -11.12 -0.92 -0.46
N LEU A 12 -11.63 -0.55 0.72
CA LEU A 12 -10.80 -0.12 1.86
C LEU A 12 -9.97 -1.28 2.43
N TYR A 13 -10.58 -2.44 2.64
CA TYR A 13 -9.87 -3.63 3.12
C TYR A 13 -8.76 -4.07 2.15
N PHE A 14 -9.05 -4.09 0.85
CA PHE A 14 -8.07 -4.48 -0.17
C PHE A 14 -6.91 -3.47 -0.25
N GLY A 15 -7.20 -2.18 -0.13
CA GLY A 15 -6.19 -1.12 -0.06
C GLY A 15 -5.25 -1.26 1.15
N ILE A 16 -5.81 -1.54 2.34
CA ILE A 16 -5.01 -1.76 3.56
C ILE A 16 -4.13 -3.02 3.43
N VAL A 17 -4.67 -4.11 2.88
CA VAL A 17 -3.91 -5.35 2.67
C VAL A 17 -2.74 -5.12 1.71
N ILE A 18 -2.95 -4.38 0.61
CA ILE A 18 -1.89 -4.04 -0.35
C ILE A 18 -0.81 -3.16 0.31
N LEU A 19 -1.21 -2.18 1.12
CA LEU A 19 -0.24 -1.34 1.85
C LEU A 19 0.59 -2.16 2.83
N LEU A 20 -0.03 -3.03 3.61
CA LEU A 20 0.67 -3.92 4.54
C LEU A 20 1.61 -4.89 3.80
N ALA A 21 1.17 -5.44 2.66
CA ALA A 21 2.00 -6.30 1.82
C ALA A 21 3.23 -5.54 1.27
N GLY A 22 3.07 -4.30 0.82
CA GLY A 22 4.17 -3.45 0.36
C GLY A 22 5.18 -3.13 1.47
N ILE A 23 4.70 -2.83 2.68
CA ILE A 23 5.56 -2.61 3.86
C ILE A 23 6.27 -3.90 4.26
N ALA A 24 5.57 -5.04 4.30
CA ALA A 24 6.14 -6.33 4.63
C ALA A 24 7.22 -6.76 3.62
N LEU A 25 6.98 -6.54 2.32
CA LEU A 25 7.96 -6.80 1.26
C LEU A 25 9.21 -5.92 1.43
N ARG A 26 9.03 -4.63 1.74
CA ARG A 26 10.14 -3.72 2.04
C ARG A 26 10.93 -4.16 3.27
N TYR A 27 10.24 -4.56 4.34
CA TYR A 27 10.86 -5.07 5.55
C TYR A 27 11.63 -6.36 5.28
N TRP A 28 11.06 -7.29 4.49
CA TRP A 28 11.71 -8.55 4.13
C TRP A 28 13.00 -8.32 3.35
N ILE A 29 12.99 -7.41 2.36
CA ILE A 29 14.19 -7.05 1.60
C ILE A 29 15.26 -6.44 2.54
N ASN A 30 14.83 -5.58 3.48
CA ASN A 30 15.74 -4.97 4.46
C ASN A 30 16.27 -5.99 5.49
N ARG A 31 15.46 -7.00 5.84
CA ARG A 31 15.83 -8.13 6.70
C ARG A 31 16.90 -9.00 6.04
N ARG A 32 16.73 -9.34 4.75
CA ARG A 32 17.75 -10.09 3.98
C ARG A 32 19.07 -9.33 3.85
N ARG A 33 19.03 -7.99 3.81
CA ARG A 33 20.21 -7.12 3.87
C ARG A 33 20.98 -7.21 5.18
N PHE A 34 20.26 -7.30 6.30
CA PHE A 34 20.87 -7.36 7.62
C PHE A 34 21.58 -8.69 7.86
N TYR A 35 20.95 -9.82 7.54
CA TYR A 35 21.55 -11.15 7.70
C TYR A 35 22.75 -11.43 6.80
N ARG A 36 22.99 -10.60 5.77
CA ARG A 36 24.12 -10.74 4.85
C ARG A 36 25.32 -9.88 5.23
N ARG A 37 25.23 -9.10 6.30
CA ARG A 37 26.31 -8.27 6.84
C ARG A 37 26.92 -8.96 8.05
N ASN A 38 28.24 -9.16 8.06
CA ASN A 38 28.95 -9.62 9.24
C ASN A 38 28.96 -8.53 10.34
N ALA A 39 29.45 -8.84 11.54
CA ALA A 39 29.50 -7.91 12.68
C ALA A 39 30.16 -6.54 12.37
N ALA A 40 31.02 -6.47 11.34
CA ALA A 40 31.66 -5.23 10.87
C ALA A 40 30.85 -4.48 9.78
N GLY A 41 29.64 -4.91 9.43
CA GLY A 41 28.80 -4.29 8.40
C GLY A 41 29.22 -4.59 6.94
N ILE A 42 30.23 -5.43 6.75
CA ILE A 42 30.81 -5.77 5.45
C ILE A 42 29.99 -6.89 4.79
N GLU A 43 29.62 -6.72 3.52
CA GLU A 43 28.90 -7.74 2.75
C GLU A 43 29.89 -8.84 2.32
N GLY A 44 29.76 -10.03 2.91
CA GLY A 44 30.55 -11.21 2.54
C GLY A 44 30.04 -11.83 1.24
N PHE A 45 30.42 -11.28 0.09
CA PHE A 45 30.13 -11.91 -1.20
C PHE A 45 31.33 -12.75 -1.65
N SER A 46 31.11 -14.03 -1.88
CA SER A 46 32.14 -14.95 -2.41
C SER A 46 32.49 -14.70 -3.88
N SER A 47 31.65 -13.96 -4.61
CA SER A 47 31.81 -13.72 -6.05
C SER A 47 31.21 -12.38 -6.47
N TYR A 48 31.91 -11.67 -7.36
CA TYR A 48 31.52 -10.35 -7.87
C TYR A 48 30.13 -10.36 -8.54
N GLU A 49 29.83 -11.38 -9.34
CA GLU A 49 28.55 -11.53 -10.04
C GLU A 49 27.34 -11.58 -9.09
N LYS A 50 27.46 -12.34 -7.99
CA LYS A 50 26.40 -12.44 -6.99
C LYS A 50 26.14 -11.10 -6.30
N ALA A 51 27.18 -10.29 -6.10
CA ALA A 51 27.04 -8.96 -5.50
C ALA A 51 26.25 -8.00 -6.42
N VAL A 52 26.49 -8.07 -7.73
CA VAL A 52 25.82 -7.21 -8.71
C VAL A 52 24.34 -7.59 -8.84
N ILE A 53 24.02 -8.87 -9.00
CA ILE A 53 22.62 -9.36 -9.12
C ILE A 53 21.81 -8.97 -7.88
N VAL A 54 22.37 -9.14 -6.69
CA VAL A 54 21.67 -8.84 -5.44
C VAL A 54 21.48 -7.34 -5.24
N ARG A 55 22.46 -6.50 -5.59
CA ARG A 55 22.28 -5.03 -5.58
C ARG A 55 21.22 -4.55 -6.56
N ILE A 56 21.16 -5.17 -7.73
CA ILE A 56 20.12 -4.89 -8.73
C ILE A 56 18.75 -5.24 -8.16
N LEU A 57 18.56 -6.44 -7.62
CA LEU A 57 17.30 -6.84 -6.97
C LEU A 57 16.91 -5.92 -5.81
N GLU A 58 17.88 -5.46 -5.01
CA GLU A 58 17.62 -4.51 -3.92
C GLU A 58 17.16 -3.14 -4.42
N LYS A 59 17.74 -2.63 -5.52
CA LYS A 59 17.30 -1.37 -6.13
C LYS A 59 15.90 -1.52 -6.72
N PHE A 60 15.66 -2.59 -7.50
CA PHE A 60 14.35 -2.86 -8.09
C PHE A 60 13.27 -3.09 -7.03
N GLY A 61 13.58 -3.87 -5.98
CA GLY A 61 12.64 -4.13 -4.90
C GLY A 61 12.27 -2.87 -4.10
N LYS A 62 13.21 -1.95 -3.88
CA LYS A 62 12.91 -0.64 -3.28
C LYS A 62 12.05 0.23 -4.20
N LEU A 63 12.36 0.23 -5.50
CA LEU A 63 11.60 1.00 -6.49
C LEU A 63 10.15 0.51 -6.57
N ILE A 64 9.95 -0.81 -6.65
CA ILE A 64 8.63 -1.45 -6.67
C ILE A 64 7.87 -1.15 -5.37
N ALA A 65 8.53 -1.23 -4.20
CA ALA A 65 7.88 -0.88 -2.94
C ALA A 65 7.41 0.57 -2.90
N TRP A 66 8.21 1.51 -3.41
CA TRP A 66 7.80 2.92 -3.53
C TRP A 66 6.63 3.11 -4.49
N ALA A 67 6.63 2.42 -5.63
CA ALA A 67 5.53 2.47 -6.59
C ALA A 67 4.21 1.96 -5.97
N PHE A 68 4.26 0.84 -5.24
CA PHE A 68 3.10 0.28 -4.54
C PHE A 68 2.56 1.20 -3.44
N ILE A 69 3.44 1.80 -2.63
CA ILE A 69 3.03 2.76 -1.59
C ILE A 69 2.37 3.98 -2.24
N LEU A 70 2.93 4.51 -3.32
CA LEU A 70 2.40 5.69 -3.99
C LEU A 70 1.05 5.41 -4.64
N LEU A 71 0.89 4.26 -5.32
CA LEU A 71 -0.37 3.82 -5.92
C LEU A 71 -1.46 3.60 -4.87
N GLY A 72 -1.13 2.90 -3.79
CA GLY A 72 -2.08 2.64 -2.69
C GLY A 72 -2.56 3.93 -2.03
N LEU A 73 -1.64 4.87 -1.77
CA LEU A 73 -1.98 6.17 -1.20
C LEU A 73 -2.87 7.00 -2.14
N LEU A 74 -2.54 7.04 -3.44
CA LEU A 74 -3.31 7.76 -4.44
C LEU A 74 -4.75 7.22 -4.56
N MET A 75 -4.90 5.89 -4.63
CA MET A 75 -6.23 5.25 -4.69
C MET A 75 -7.05 5.49 -3.42
N SER A 76 -6.41 5.46 -2.24
CA SER A 76 -7.09 5.70 -0.96
C SER A 76 -7.62 7.14 -0.88
N ILE A 77 -6.83 8.13 -1.30
CA ILE A 77 -7.24 9.54 -1.32
C ILE A 77 -8.35 9.77 -2.35
N ALA A 78 -8.22 9.19 -3.55
CA ALA A 78 -9.24 9.32 -4.59
C ALA A 78 -10.59 8.74 -4.15
N SER A 79 -10.58 7.57 -3.49
CA SER A 79 -11.81 6.95 -2.95
C SER A 79 -12.44 7.80 -1.85
N TYR A 80 -11.62 8.33 -0.92
CA TYR A 80 -12.12 9.20 0.14
C TYR A 80 -12.81 10.46 -0.42
N ARG A 81 -12.23 11.07 -1.48
CA ARG A 81 -12.86 12.23 -2.15
C ARG A 81 -14.17 11.88 -2.86
N SER A 82 -14.33 10.65 -3.35
CA SER A 82 -15.56 10.19 -3.99
C SER A 82 -16.70 10.07 -2.98
N ILE A 83 -16.43 9.52 -1.80
CA ILE A 83 -17.43 9.32 -0.75
C ILE A 83 -17.98 10.67 -0.27
N ASN A 84 -17.09 11.65 -0.03
CA ASN A 84 -17.50 12.96 0.45
C ASN A 84 -18.36 13.74 -0.56
N LYS A 85 -18.11 13.57 -1.86
CA LYS A 85 -18.92 14.18 -2.92
C LYS A 85 -20.35 13.64 -2.97
N GLU A 86 -20.58 12.41 -2.55
CA GLU A 86 -21.93 11.85 -2.48
C GLU A 86 -22.69 12.33 -1.24
N THR A 87 -22.02 12.50 -0.11
CA THR A 87 -22.63 13.07 1.10
C THR A 87 -23.02 14.53 0.92
N ASP A 88 -22.17 15.36 0.29
CA ASP A 88 -22.49 16.76 -0.03
C ASP A 88 -23.69 16.92 -0.97
N LYS A 89 -23.95 15.94 -1.83
CA LYS A 89 -25.10 15.96 -2.76
C LYS A 89 -26.39 15.46 -2.12
N LYS A 90 -26.31 14.48 -1.21
CA LYS A 90 -27.46 13.87 -0.55
C LYS A 90 -28.02 14.73 0.59
N GLU A 91 -27.21 15.65 1.13
CA GLU A 91 -27.62 16.59 2.19
C GLU A 91 -28.64 17.65 1.74
N PRO A 92 -28.47 18.38 0.61
CA PRO A 92 -29.48 19.32 0.13
C PRO A 92 -30.79 18.62 -0.28
N GLU A 93 -30.71 17.44 -0.91
CA GLU A 93 -31.91 16.65 -1.29
C GLU A 93 -32.71 16.17 -0.06
N ARG A 94 -32.03 15.81 1.05
CA ARG A 94 -32.70 15.47 2.32
C ARG A 94 -33.36 16.68 2.97
N ILE A 95 -32.75 17.87 2.90
CA ILE A 95 -33.30 19.10 3.47
C ILE A 95 -34.54 19.55 2.70
N GLU A 96 -34.50 19.48 1.36
CA GLU A 96 -35.67 19.78 0.51
C GLU A 96 -36.84 18.82 0.76
N GLN A 97 -36.58 17.51 0.87
CA GLN A 97 -37.63 16.53 1.19
C GLN A 97 -38.23 16.71 2.59
N LYS A 98 -37.42 17.18 3.56
CA LYS A 98 -37.90 17.48 4.92
C LYS A 98 -38.76 18.76 4.96
N ASN A 99 -38.48 19.74 4.12
CA ASN A 99 -39.29 20.97 4.02
C ASN A 99 -40.60 20.77 3.26
N ASN A 100 -40.71 19.71 2.45
CA ASN A 100 -41.91 19.40 1.65
C ASN A 100 -42.84 18.35 2.31
N LYS A 101 -42.68 18.11 3.62
CA LYS A 101 -43.47 17.15 4.41
C LYS A 101 -43.91 17.79 5.71
#